data_AF-A0A0J1IBB0-F1
#
_entry.id   AF-A0A0J1IBB0-F1
#
_cell.length_a   1.000
_cell.length_b   1.000
_cell.length_c   1.000
_cell.angle_alpha   90.00
_cell.angle_beta   90.00
_cell.angle_gamma   90.00
#
_symmetry.space_group_name_H-M   'P 1'
#
loop_
_entity.id
_entity.type
_entity.pdbx_description
1 polymer ?
#
loop_
_entity_poly.entity_id
_entity_poly.type
_entity_poly.pdbx_seq_one_letter_code
_entity_poly.pdbx_strand_id
1 'polypeptide(L)'
;MPKNIKQLFDETIPADITLSEENKQKILRNANQQMQNINQRKRIVRPIFSVVAIISLLLILISPSLVNRLSTHSSFHTPLEKVTIPNVDYSSLIHSFYIKETNELIYADKKNIYSYSLTSHSQQVLVESSANIDTYALTANAHWLVWGERNNKLFIKNRKTLSQKEYKKDIIGDVQLKGNTLIYDDISGYKQLNLSTLKETSIHGFTGISRNSKADLNRNLLVIPEQFKSNNRNKTEFFVYNLTSRKQVGKYSVPYKAAENVTLINNKIYAAFSNDDKRPTILGYIDLSNGEFHEIHTPPFTTYAVYKNYIALSVVEKNTDTVKLYQLENENLKELSIFNNIKERLVMPRFTDDGSLIVNGEAADFSMYLQDVE
;
A
#
# COMPACT_ATOMS: atom_id res chain seq x y z
N MET A 1 -55.57 17.95 60.55
CA MET A 1 -55.98 18.46 59.21
C MET A 1 -54.76 19.07 58.55
N PRO A 2 -54.32 18.59 57.38
CA PRO A 2 -53.15 19.12 56.68
C PRO A 2 -53.49 20.42 55.95
N LYS A 3 -52.64 21.43 56.09
CA LYS A 3 -52.75 22.72 55.39
C LYS A 3 -52.48 22.56 53.89
N ASN A 4 -53.26 23.27 53.09
CA ASN A 4 -53.30 23.21 51.63
C ASN A 4 -52.10 23.95 51.01
N ILE A 5 -51.39 23.27 50.10
CA ILE A 5 -50.15 23.70 49.42
C ILE A 5 -50.29 25.06 48.71
N LYS A 6 -51.52 25.45 48.35
CA LYS A 6 -51.81 26.73 47.70
C LYS A 6 -51.50 27.95 48.58
N GLN A 7 -51.73 27.87 49.90
CA GLN A 7 -51.42 28.97 50.81
C GLN A 7 -49.91 29.16 51.05
N LEU A 8 -49.12 28.11 50.92
CA LEU A 8 -47.66 28.17 51.05
C LEU A 8 -46.97 28.77 49.82
N PHE A 9 -47.62 28.75 48.66
CA PHE A 9 -47.11 29.34 47.41
C PHE A 9 -47.42 30.84 47.28
N ASP A 10 -48.53 31.32 47.84
CA ASP A 10 -48.92 32.73 47.78
C ASP A 10 -48.12 33.62 48.76
N GLU A 11 -47.45 33.04 49.76
CA GLU A 11 -46.59 33.79 50.71
C GLU A 11 -45.12 33.95 50.23
N THR A 12 -44.73 33.34 49.11
CA THR A 12 -43.31 33.28 48.67
C THR A 12 -42.97 34.06 47.40
N ILE A 13 -43.88 34.88 46.86
CA ILE A 13 -43.60 35.69 45.66
C ILE A 13 -43.63 37.20 46.00
N PRO A 14 -42.49 37.91 45.89
CA PRO A 14 -42.39 39.34 46.15
C PRO A 14 -43.28 40.20 45.24
N ALA A 15 -43.88 41.24 45.80
CA ALA A 15 -44.93 42.08 45.23
C ALA A 15 -44.54 43.03 44.08
N ASP A 16 -43.42 42.82 43.39
CA ASP A 16 -42.88 43.81 42.43
C ASP A 16 -42.99 43.42 40.94
N ILE A 17 -43.80 42.41 40.59
CA ILE A 17 -44.08 42.10 39.17
C ILE A 17 -45.56 41.79 38.97
N THR A 18 -46.41 42.79 39.23
CA THR A 18 -47.79 42.81 38.73
C THR A 18 -48.01 44.04 37.86
N LEU A 19 -48.03 43.83 36.55
CA LEU A 19 -48.41 44.83 35.55
C LEU A 19 -49.80 45.40 35.87
N SER A 20 -49.93 46.72 35.94
CA SER A 20 -51.20 47.40 36.18
C SER A 20 -52.22 47.11 35.07
N GLU A 21 -53.50 47.02 35.45
CA GLU A 21 -54.61 46.68 34.54
C GLU A 21 -54.77 47.69 33.38
N GLU A 22 -54.34 48.94 33.56
CA GLU A 22 -54.28 49.93 32.48
C GLU A 22 -53.34 49.53 31.33
N ASN A 23 -52.20 48.92 31.64
CA ASN A 23 -51.24 48.49 30.63
C ASN A 23 -51.72 47.26 29.87
N LYS A 24 -52.46 46.36 30.52
CA LYS A 24 -53.10 45.21 29.84
C LYS A 24 -54.18 45.66 28.86
N GLN A 25 -55.01 46.63 29.23
CA GLN A 25 -56.05 47.14 28.35
C GLN A 25 -55.49 47.91 27.14
N LYS A 26 -54.35 48.60 27.31
CA LYS A 26 -53.64 49.29 26.22
C LYS A 26 -53.04 48.31 25.20
N ILE A 27 -52.52 47.16 25.66
CA ILE A 27 -52.01 46.09 24.79
C ILE A 27 -53.15 45.42 24.00
N LEU A 28 -54.28 45.13 24.66
CA LEU A 28 -55.44 44.50 24.01
C LEU A 28 -56.12 45.41 22.96
N ARG A 29 -56.17 46.74 23.20
CA ARG A 29 -56.68 47.70 22.21
C ARG A 29 -55.76 47.82 20.98
N ASN A 30 -54.44 47.81 21.16
CA ASN A 30 -53.49 47.84 20.05
C ASN A 30 -53.47 46.53 19.24
N ALA A 31 -53.67 45.38 19.88
CA ALA A 31 -53.75 44.09 19.20
C ALA A 31 -55.03 43.94 18.34
N ASN A 32 -56.17 44.44 18.84
CA ASN A 32 -57.44 44.36 18.10
C ASN A 32 -57.56 45.37 16.94
N GLN A 33 -56.88 46.52 17.01
CA GLN A 33 -56.82 47.47 15.88
C GLN A 33 -55.91 46.99 14.74
N GLN A 34 -54.95 46.10 15.01
CA GLN A 34 -54.10 45.49 13.96
C GLN A 34 -54.76 44.30 13.24
N MET A 35 -55.77 43.65 13.81
CA MET A 35 -56.42 42.47 13.18
C MET A 35 -57.60 42.79 12.25
N GLN A 36 -58.13 44.02 12.22
CA GLN A 36 -59.33 44.36 11.43
C GLN A 36 -59.07 44.99 10.05
N ASN A 37 -57.81 45.13 9.60
CA ASN A 37 -57.49 45.85 8.36
C ASN A 37 -56.59 45.10 7.34
N ILE A 38 -56.72 43.78 7.19
CA ILE A 38 -56.13 43.09 6.03
C ILE A 38 -57.17 42.18 5.36
N ASN A 39 -57.89 42.79 4.40
CA ASN A 39 -58.68 42.13 3.39
C ASN A 39 -57.79 41.32 2.42
N GLN A 40 -58.21 40.07 2.21
CA GLN A 40 -57.96 39.13 1.10
C GLN A 40 -56.92 39.51 0.01
N ARG A 41 -55.84 38.73 -0.10
CA ARG A 41 -55.25 38.34 -1.40
C ARG A 41 -54.73 36.89 -1.38
N LYS A 42 -55.27 36.08 -2.28
CA LYS A 42 -54.85 34.70 -2.61
C LYS A 42 -53.35 34.63 -2.93
N ARG A 43 -52.62 33.70 -2.30
CA ARG A 43 -51.46 33.03 -2.91
C ARG A 43 -51.47 31.55 -2.54
N ILE A 44 -51.70 30.74 -3.57
CA ILE A 44 -51.55 29.29 -3.56
C ILE A 44 -50.04 29.02 -3.45
N VAL A 45 -49.58 28.44 -2.34
CA VAL A 45 -48.27 27.79 -2.27
C VAL A 45 -48.53 26.31 -2.01
N ARG A 46 -48.38 25.55 -3.09
CA ARG A 46 -48.53 24.09 -3.18
C ARG A 46 -47.39 23.34 -2.43
N PRO A 47 -47.51 22.01 -2.23
CA PRO A 47 -46.76 21.21 -1.27
C PRO A 47 -45.36 20.83 -1.77
N ILE A 48 -44.49 21.81 -2.04
CA ILE A 48 -43.13 21.56 -2.51
C ILE A 48 -42.15 21.43 -1.33
N PHE A 49 -42.39 22.18 -0.24
CA PHE A 49 -41.52 22.13 0.94
C PHE A 49 -41.60 20.80 1.71
N SER A 50 -42.77 20.17 1.76
CA SER A 50 -42.94 18.87 2.40
C SER A 50 -42.19 17.76 1.66
N VAL A 51 -42.17 17.81 0.32
CA VAL A 51 -41.44 16.84 -0.52
C VAL A 51 -39.93 17.04 -0.38
N VAL A 52 -39.44 18.27 -0.35
CA VAL A 52 -38.01 18.56 -0.12
C VAL A 52 -37.58 18.17 1.30
N ALA A 53 -38.42 18.40 2.31
CA ALA A 53 -38.16 17.98 3.69
C ALA A 53 -38.14 16.45 3.83
N ILE A 54 -39.06 15.74 3.16
CA ILE A 54 -39.09 14.27 3.17
C ILE A 54 -37.92 13.68 2.37
N ILE A 55 -37.54 14.26 1.24
CA ILE A 55 -36.36 13.85 0.45
C ILE A 55 -35.07 14.10 1.24
N SER A 56 -34.95 15.22 1.94
CA SER A 56 -33.78 15.51 2.79
C SER A 56 -33.73 14.61 4.02
N LEU A 57 -34.87 14.29 4.65
CA LEU A 57 -34.92 13.31 5.74
C LEU A 57 -34.59 11.89 5.24
N LEU A 58 -35.07 11.50 4.06
CA LEU A 58 -34.71 10.24 3.39
C LEU A 58 -33.22 10.21 3.04
N LEU A 59 -32.62 11.30 2.57
CA LEU A 59 -31.18 11.40 2.34
C LEU A 59 -30.40 11.28 3.65
N ILE A 60 -30.88 11.84 4.77
CA ILE A 60 -30.24 11.74 6.09
C ILE A 60 -30.42 10.35 6.71
N LEU A 61 -31.54 9.68 6.47
CA LEU A 61 -31.82 8.33 6.99
C LEU A 61 -31.17 7.23 6.14
N ILE A 62 -31.05 7.45 4.83
CA ILE A 62 -30.38 6.51 3.92
C ILE A 62 -28.87 6.79 3.89
N SER A 63 -28.36 8.01 4.15
CA SER A 63 -26.92 8.29 4.06
C SER A 63 -26.04 7.38 4.92
N PRO A 64 -26.38 7.00 6.17
CA PRO A 64 -25.54 6.07 6.91
C PRO A 64 -25.54 4.68 6.27
N SER A 65 -26.67 4.26 5.69
CA SER A 65 -26.82 2.96 5.04
C SER A 65 -26.25 2.88 3.62
N LEU A 66 -26.25 3.99 2.86
CA LEU A 66 -25.60 4.11 1.56
C LEU A 66 -24.10 4.32 1.72
N VAL A 67 -23.65 5.11 2.69
CA VAL A 67 -22.23 5.24 3.02
C VAL A 67 -21.69 3.90 3.53
N ASN A 68 -22.43 3.11 4.32
CA ASN A 68 -22.04 1.74 4.69
C ASN A 68 -22.17 0.69 3.57
N ARG A 69 -22.91 0.98 2.48
CA ARG A 69 -22.94 0.13 1.27
C ARG A 69 -21.91 0.53 0.21
N LEU A 70 -21.48 1.80 0.20
CA LEU A 70 -20.46 2.36 -0.69
C LEU A 70 -19.06 2.35 -0.07
N SER A 71 -18.94 2.28 1.26
CA SER A 71 -17.76 1.73 1.92
C SER A 71 -17.81 0.22 1.75
N THR A 72 -17.43 -0.18 0.54
CA THR A 72 -16.65 -1.38 0.25
C THR A 72 -16.84 -2.48 1.29
N HIS A 73 -17.63 -3.50 0.94
CA HIS A 73 -17.29 -4.86 1.34
C HIS A 73 -15.85 -5.10 0.89
N SER A 74 -14.89 -4.68 1.71
CA SER A 74 -13.53 -5.17 1.64
C SER A 74 -13.70 -6.68 1.70
N SER A 75 -13.31 -7.36 0.63
CA SER A 75 -13.23 -8.82 0.60
C SER A 75 -12.21 -9.35 1.61
N PHE A 76 -11.50 -8.47 2.31
CA PHE A 76 -10.47 -8.78 3.27
C PHE A 76 -10.96 -8.61 4.70
N HIS A 77 -10.40 -9.44 5.58
CA HIS A 77 -10.73 -9.44 7.00
C HIS A 77 -10.15 -8.24 7.76
N THR A 78 -9.24 -7.48 7.14
CA THR A 78 -8.60 -6.31 7.74
C THR A 78 -8.97 -5.02 7.00
N PRO A 79 -9.15 -3.90 7.75
CA PRO A 79 -9.33 -2.60 7.13
C PRO A 79 -8.01 -2.12 6.51
N LEU A 80 -8.12 -1.27 5.49
CA LEU A 80 -6.98 -0.57 4.92
C LEU A 80 -6.36 0.37 5.98
N GLU A 81 -5.08 0.18 6.27
CA GLU A 81 -4.33 1.01 7.23
C GLU A 81 -3.58 2.12 6.50
N LYS A 82 -3.70 3.36 6.98
CA LYS A 82 -2.93 4.51 6.49
C LYS A 82 -1.83 4.85 7.51
N VAL A 83 -0.59 4.86 7.06
CA VAL A 83 0.59 5.14 7.89
C VAL A 83 1.30 6.39 7.40
N THR A 84 1.51 7.33 8.31
CA THR A 84 2.21 8.59 8.04
C THR A 84 3.35 8.76 9.05
N ILE A 85 4.58 8.89 8.56
CA ILE A 85 5.75 9.13 9.41
C ILE A 85 6.07 10.63 9.38
N PRO A 86 5.92 11.35 10.51
CA PRO A 86 6.08 12.80 10.52
C PRO A 86 7.54 13.21 10.25
N ASN A 87 7.71 14.30 9.49
CA ASN A 87 9.01 14.92 9.20
C ASN A 87 10.02 14.00 8.48
N VAL A 88 9.54 13.03 7.69
CA VAL A 88 10.40 12.18 6.86
C VAL A 88 10.14 12.45 5.38
N ASP A 89 11.22 12.62 4.62
CA ASP A 89 11.13 12.87 3.19
C ASP A 89 10.62 11.64 2.43
N TYR A 90 9.81 11.88 1.39
CA TYR A 90 9.27 10.83 0.52
C TYR A 90 10.36 9.88 -0.03
N SER A 91 11.52 10.43 -0.41
CA SER A 91 12.63 9.64 -0.96
C SER A 91 13.17 8.57 0.00
N SER A 92 12.97 8.73 1.31
CA SER A 92 13.33 7.74 2.32
C SER A 92 12.27 6.64 2.46
N LEU A 93 11.00 6.97 2.24
CA LEU A 93 9.86 6.06 2.46
C LEU A 93 9.55 5.19 1.25
N ILE A 94 9.91 5.65 0.04
CA ILE A 94 9.53 5.01 -1.21
C ILE A 94 10.13 3.59 -1.39
N HIS A 95 11.26 3.32 -0.74
CA HIS A 95 11.94 2.01 -0.71
C HIS A 95 11.89 1.35 0.68
N SER A 96 10.94 1.73 1.53
CA SER A 96 10.78 1.13 2.85
C SER A 96 10.30 -0.32 2.80
N PHE A 97 10.65 -1.08 3.84
CA PHE A 97 10.26 -2.47 4.05
C PHE A 97 9.31 -2.55 5.24
N TYR A 98 8.13 -3.11 5.05
CA TYR A 98 7.24 -3.48 6.15
C TYR A 98 7.57 -4.91 6.61
N ILE A 99 7.68 -5.09 7.93
CA ILE A 99 7.91 -6.40 8.56
C ILE A 99 6.72 -6.66 9.48
N LYS A 100 5.80 -7.53 9.05
CA LYS A 100 4.55 -7.83 9.76
C LYS A 100 4.81 -8.44 11.13
N GLU A 101 5.84 -9.30 11.27
CA GLU A 101 6.11 -10.00 12.54
C GLU A 101 6.46 -9.04 13.68
N THR A 102 7.03 -7.88 13.37
CA THR A 102 7.38 -6.83 14.32
C THR A 102 6.49 -5.59 14.20
N ASN A 103 5.55 -5.59 13.26
CA ASN A 103 4.68 -4.47 12.90
C ASN A 103 5.44 -3.13 12.76
N GLU A 104 6.49 -3.15 11.94
CA GLU A 104 7.38 -2.00 11.77
C GLU A 104 7.72 -1.73 10.31
N LEU A 105 8.06 -0.48 10.02
CA LEU A 105 8.66 -0.05 8.77
C LEU A 105 10.15 0.19 8.96
N ILE A 106 10.97 -0.44 8.12
CA ILE A 106 12.39 -0.16 8.00
C ILE A 106 12.62 0.73 6.79
N TYR A 107 13.27 1.86 7.00
CA TYR A 107 13.61 2.79 5.94
C TYR A 107 14.96 3.44 6.22
N ALA A 108 15.51 4.10 5.21
CA ALA A 108 16.80 4.77 5.35
C ALA A 108 16.74 6.18 4.78
N ASP A 109 17.48 7.09 5.41
CA ASP A 109 17.94 8.30 4.77
C ASP A 109 19.35 8.09 4.19
N LYS A 110 20.03 9.16 3.78
CA LYS A 110 21.38 9.06 3.20
C LYS A 110 22.42 8.45 4.17
N LYS A 111 22.24 8.57 5.49
CA LYS A 111 23.23 8.21 6.52
C LYS A 111 22.69 7.29 7.60
N ASN A 112 21.38 7.22 7.80
CA ASN A 112 20.79 6.48 8.90
C ASN A 112 19.77 5.47 8.39
N ILE A 113 19.68 4.36 9.11
CA ILE A 113 18.60 3.37 8.95
C ILE A 113 17.72 3.47 10.19
N TYR A 114 16.41 3.56 9.98
CA TYR A 114 15.41 3.69 11.02
C TYR A 114 14.46 2.50 11.03
N SER A 115 13.91 2.23 12.20
CA SER A 115 12.67 1.47 12.37
C SER A 115 11.59 2.43 12.86
N TYR A 116 10.39 2.31 12.32
CA TYR A 116 9.20 2.98 12.82
C TYR A 116 8.15 1.93 13.19
N SER A 117 7.77 1.86 14.47
CA SER A 117 6.72 0.95 14.92
C SER A 117 5.35 1.52 14.61
N LEU A 118 4.50 0.75 13.93
CA LEU A 118 3.10 1.11 13.68
C LEU A 118 2.26 0.98 14.96
N THR A 119 2.66 0.12 15.89
CA THR A 119 1.96 -0.05 17.18
C THR A 119 2.18 1.15 18.11
N SER A 120 3.43 1.52 18.38
CA SER A 120 3.76 2.60 19.31
C SER A 120 3.92 3.97 18.65
N HIS A 121 3.88 4.03 17.31
CA HIS A 121 4.11 5.25 16.53
C HIS A 121 5.45 5.93 16.85
N SER A 122 6.46 5.13 17.18
CA SER A 122 7.78 5.60 17.61
C SER A 122 8.87 5.21 16.61
N GLN A 123 9.77 6.16 16.33
CA GLN A 123 10.95 5.97 15.51
C GLN A 123 12.16 5.58 16.37
N GLN A 124 12.96 4.64 15.89
CA GLN A 124 14.24 4.24 16.45
C GLN A 124 15.33 4.28 15.38
N VAL A 125 16.50 4.81 15.71
CA VAL A 125 17.69 4.70 14.86
C VAL A 125 18.30 3.31 15.03
N LEU A 126 18.40 2.56 13.94
CA LEU A 126 19.01 1.23 13.91
C LEU A 126 20.49 1.28 13.57
N VAL A 127 20.89 2.19 12.68
CA VAL A 127 22.26 2.35 12.20
C VAL A 127 22.52 3.83 11.93
N GLU A 128 23.69 4.30 12.36
CA GLU A 128 24.29 5.57 11.96
C GLU A 128 25.54 5.25 11.12
N SER A 129 25.45 5.51 9.81
CA SER A 129 26.50 5.20 8.85
C SER A 129 27.43 6.38 8.65
N SER A 130 28.73 6.10 8.59
CA SER A 130 29.73 7.09 8.21
C SER A 130 29.70 7.41 6.71
N ALA A 131 29.32 6.46 5.86
CA ALA A 131 29.18 6.64 4.42
C ALA A 131 27.71 6.75 3.99
N ASN A 132 27.48 7.08 2.72
CA ASN A 132 26.12 7.15 2.20
C ASN A 132 25.56 5.74 2.02
N ILE A 133 24.38 5.47 2.59
CA ILE A 133 23.65 4.23 2.39
C ILE A 133 23.14 4.17 0.96
N ASP A 134 23.26 3.00 0.34
CA ASP A 134 22.57 2.68 -0.90
C ASP A 134 21.24 2.00 -0.57
N THR A 135 20.14 2.74 -0.76
CA THR A 135 18.79 2.27 -0.50
C THR A 135 18.39 1.10 -1.41
N TYR A 136 19.04 0.91 -2.56
CA TYR A 136 18.79 -0.23 -3.45
C TYR A 136 19.45 -1.53 -2.98
N ALA A 137 20.41 -1.43 -2.06
CA ALA A 137 21.11 -2.54 -1.43
C ALA A 137 20.69 -2.73 0.06
N LEU A 138 19.62 -2.07 0.49
CA LEU A 138 19.00 -2.25 1.80
C LEU A 138 17.99 -3.40 1.73
N THR A 139 18.00 -4.29 2.72
CA THR A 139 16.97 -5.30 2.92
C THR A 139 16.91 -5.73 4.39
N ALA A 140 15.72 -6.10 4.87
CA ALA A 140 15.52 -6.45 6.27
C ALA A 140 14.43 -7.52 6.44
N ASN A 141 14.55 -8.31 7.49
CA ASN A 141 13.49 -9.13 8.05
C ASN A 141 13.51 -9.02 9.59
N ALA A 142 12.67 -9.78 10.29
CA ALA A 142 12.60 -9.73 11.75
C ALA A 142 13.96 -10.02 12.46
N HIS A 143 14.88 -10.72 11.80
CA HIS A 143 16.13 -11.20 12.41
C HIS A 143 17.39 -10.52 11.88
N TRP A 144 17.39 -10.05 10.63
CA TRP A 144 18.56 -9.53 9.94
C TRP A 144 18.26 -8.19 9.30
N LEU A 145 19.26 -7.31 9.34
CA LEU A 145 19.32 -6.07 8.59
C LEU A 145 20.60 -6.10 7.75
N VAL A 146 20.46 -5.91 6.45
CA VAL A 146 21.57 -5.90 5.50
C VAL A 146 21.50 -4.61 4.69
N TRP A 147 22.62 -3.90 4.56
CA TRP A 147 22.67 -2.69 3.75
C TRP A 147 24.01 -2.54 3.04
N GLY A 148 23.94 -1.97 1.84
CA GLY A 148 25.10 -1.48 1.11
C GLY A 148 25.39 -0.02 1.44
N GLU A 149 26.66 0.34 1.42
CA GLU A 149 27.13 1.72 1.35
C GLU A 149 27.65 2.01 -0.06
N ARG A 150 27.60 3.26 -0.52
CA ARG A 150 28.06 3.70 -1.85
C ARG A 150 29.56 3.49 -2.12
N ASN A 151 30.32 3.06 -1.12
CA ASN A 151 31.72 2.64 -1.22
C ASN A 151 31.85 1.12 -1.52
N ASN A 152 30.77 0.48 -1.95
CA ASN A 152 30.66 -0.96 -2.24
C ASN A 152 30.92 -1.87 -1.03
N LYS A 153 30.68 -1.38 0.19
CA LYS A 153 30.70 -2.22 1.38
C LYS A 153 29.31 -2.72 1.71
N LEU A 154 29.22 -4.00 2.08
CA LEU A 154 28.01 -4.58 2.62
C LEU A 154 28.16 -4.78 4.12
N PHE A 155 27.11 -4.42 4.86
CA PHE A 155 27.04 -4.65 6.29
C PHE A 155 25.88 -5.58 6.61
N ILE A 156 26.12 -6.44 7.58
CA ILE A 156 25.16 -7.43 8.05
C ILE A 156 25.03 -7.24 9.55
N LYS A 157 23.81 -6.99 10.02
CA LYS A 157 23.49 -6.86 11.44
C LYS A 157 22.43 -7.89 11.83
N ASN A 158 22.73 -8.67 12.85
CA ASN A 158 21.73 -9.48 13.52
C ASN A 158 20.91 -8.57 14.44
N ARG A 159 19.61 -8.48 14.22
CA ARG A 159 18.73 -7.54 14.92
C ARG A 159 18.46 -7.92 16.37
N LYS A 160 18.59 -9.20 16.71
CA LYS A 160 18.37 -9.71 18.08
C LYS A 160 19.61 -9.56 18.97
N THR A 161 20.77 -9.94 18.45
CA THR A 161 22.04 -9.90 19.20
C THR A 161 22.80 -8.59 19.02
N LEU A 162 22.36 -7.74 18.07
CA LEU A 162 22.99 -6.49 17.66
C LEU A 162 24.41 -6.65 17.10
N SER A 163 24.88 -7.88 16.89
CA SER A 163 26.18 -8.13 16.28
C SER A 163 26.20 -7.63 14.84
N GLN A 164 27.18 -6.81 14.50
CA GLN A 164 27.37 -6.26 13.17
C GLN A 164 28.69 -6.77 12.57
N LYS A 165 28.70 -7.06 11.28
CA LYS A 165 29.89 -7.43 10.52
C LYS A 165 29.93 -6.69 9.19
N GLU A 166 31.12 -6.23 8.82
CA GLU A 166 31.42 -5.75 7.47
C GLU A 166 31.78 -6.95 6.59
N TYR A 167 31.15 -7.05 5.43
CA TYR A 167 31.41 -8.06 4.41
C TYR A 167 32.02 -7.37 3.18
N LYS A 168 33.35 -7.50 3.04
CA LYS A 168 34.14 -6.82 2.00
C LYS A 168 34.09 -7.61 0.69
N LYS A 169 33.19 -7.24 -0.22
CA LYS A 169 33.14 -7.73 -1.60
C LYS A 169 32.60 -6.65 -2.53
N ASP A 170 33.03 -6.69 -3.79
CA ASP A 170 32.50 -5.85 -4.88
C ASP A 170 31.09 -6.31 -5.24
N ILE A 171 30.14 -6.08 -4.34
CA ILE A 171 28.72 -6.32 -4.59
C ILE A 171 28.27 -5.28 -5.60
N ILE A 172 27.66 -5.78 -6.68
CA ILE A 172 27.20 -4.92 -7.77
C ILE A 172 25.72 -4.60 -7.59
N GLY A 173 24.93 -5.51 -7.02
CA GLY A 173 23.52 -5.25 -6.82
C GLY A 173 22.71 -6.43 -6.31
N ASP A 174 21.41 -6.32 -6.61
CA ASP A 174 20.33 -7.25 -6.28
C ASP A 174 20.45 -7.99 -4.94
N VAL A 175 20.25 -7.26 -3.85
CA VAL A 175 20.35 -7.81 -2.49
C VAL A 175 18.98 -8.30 -2.03
N GLN A 176 18.84 -9.61 -1.79
CA GLN A 176 17.59 -10.24 -1.37
C GLN A 176 17.78 -11.11 -0.13
N LEU A 177 16.90 -10.94 0.85
CA LEU A 177 16.99 -11.59 2.15
C LEU A 177 15.75 -12.45 2.42
N LYS A 178 15.97 -13.74 2.69
CA LYS A 178 14.92 -14.65 3.16
C LYS A 178 15.42 -15.55 4.27
N GLY A 179 14.78 -15.45 5.44
CA GLY A 179 15.25 -16.12 6.66
C GLY A 179 16.72 -15.79 6.97
N ASN A 180 17.58 -16.81 7.00
CA ASN A 180 19.02 -16.68 7.23
C ASN A 180 19.85 -16.69 5.92
N THR A 181 19.20 -16.55 4.77
CA THR A 181 19.86 -16.60 3.46
C THR A 181 19.84 -15.22 2.82
N LEU A 182 21.01 -14.74 2.45
CA LEU A 182 21.19 -13.58 1.60
C LEU A 182 21.58 -14.04 0.20
N ILE A 183 20.85 -13.58 -0.81
CA ILE A 183 21.23 -13.65 -2.21
C ILE A 183 21.70 -12.27 -2.64
N TYR A 184 22.80 -12.23 -3.38
CA TYR A 184 23.31 -11.00 -4.00
C TYR A 184 24.10 -11.35 -5.26
N ASP A 185 24.40 -10.33 -6.07
CA ASP A 185 25.27 -10.51 -7.22
C ASP A 185 26.54 -9.63 -7.18
N ASP A 186 27.59 -10.14 -7.83
CA ASP A 186 28.87 -9.47 -8.02
C ASP A 186 29.24 -9.45 -9.52
N ILE A 187 30.50 -9.17 -9.88
CA ILE A 187 30.95 -9.25 -11.28
C ILE A 187 30.84 -10.65 -11.88
N SER A 188 30.92 -11.70 -11.05
CA SER A 188 31.02 -13.09 -11.47
C SER A 188 29.66 -13.76 -11.61
N GLY A 189 28.66 -13.32 -10.86
CA GLY A 189 27.37 -13.99 -10.81
C GLY A 189 26.60 -13.80 -9.52
N TYR A 190 25.54 -14.61 -9.36
CA TYR A 190 24.76 -14.70 -8.14
C TYR A 190 25.42 -15.61 -7.10
N LYS A 191 25.44 -15.13 -5.86
CA LYS A 191 25.97 -15.81 -4.69
C LYS A 191 24.87 -16.00 -3.66
N GLN A 192 25.02 -17.06 -2.88
CA GLN A 192 24.26 -17.31 -1.67
C GLN A 192 25.17 -17.23 -0.46
N LEU A 193 24.79 -16.42 0.54
CA LEU A 193 25.45 -16.32 1.83
C LEU A 193 24.51 -16.76 2.93
N ASN A 194 24.94 -17.76 3.71
CA ASN A 194 24.25 -18.11 4.94
C ASN A 194 24.67 -17.15 6.05
N LEU A 195 23.75 -16.32 6.55
CA LEU A 195 24.05 -15.24 7.50
C LEU A 195 24.49 -15.72 8.88
N SER A 196 24.09 -16.93 9.28
CA SER A 196 24.48 -17.52 10.57
C SER A 196 25.92 -18.04 10.56
N THR A 197 26.37 -18.60 9.43
CA THR A 197 27.69 -19.24 9.30
C THR A 197 28.69 -18.42 8.48
N LEU A 198 28.20 -17.42 7.74
CA LEU A 198 28.91 -16.66 6.71
C LEU A 198 29.52 -17.52 5.60
N LYS A 199 29.02 -18.74 5.42
CA LYS A 199 29.43 -19.60 4.31
C LYS A 199 28.80 -19.09 3.02
N GLU A 200 29.65 -18.71 2.07
CA GLU A 200 29.28 -18.31 0.73
C GLU A 200 29.24 -19.51 -0.22
N THR A 201 28.38 -19.47 -1.22
CA THR A 201 28.32 -20.45 -2.31
C THR A 201 27.90 -19.76 -3.61
N SER A 202 28.63 -20.00 -4.70
CA SER A 202 28.23 -19.57 -6.04
C SER A 202 27.02 -20.35 -6.52
N ILE A 203 26.01 -19.65 -7.06
CA ILE A 203 24.78 -20.26 -7.57
C ILE A 203 24.75 -20.23 -9.09
N HIS A 204 25.02 -19.07 -9.68
CA HIS A 204 24.94 -18.87 -11.13
C HIS A 204 26.03 -17.89 -11.55
N GLY A 205 26.74 -18.18 -12.64
CA GLY A 205 27.61 -17.21 -13.30
C GLY A 205 26.88 -16.58 -14.48
N PHE A 206 27.08 -15.29 -14.74
CA PHE A 206 26.41 -14.61 -15.85
C PHE A 206 26.75 -15.25 -17.19
N THR A 207 25.73 -15.63 -17.96
CA THR A 207 25.89 -16.30 -19.26
C THR A 207 25.30 -15.53 -20.43
N GLY A 208 24.36 -14.62 -20.16
CA GLY A 208 23.73 -13.73 -21.11
C GLY A 208 24.55 -12.49 -21.44
N ILE A 209 23.98 -11.66 -22.32
CA ILE A 209 24.58 -10.37 -22.73
C ILE A 209 24.26 -9.22 -21.78
N SER A 210 23.22 -9.38 -20.94
CA SER A 210 22.80 -8.41 -19.93
C SER A 210 21.96 -9.09 -18.86
N ARG A 211 21.97 -8.52 -17.66
CA ARG A 211 20.94 -8.74 -16.64
C ARG A 211 19.67 -8.05 -17.12
N ASN A 212 18.53 -8.72 -17.04
CA ASN A 212 17.27 -8.13 -17.51
C ASN A 212 16.51 -7.43 -16.38
N SER A 213 16.51 -8.05 -15.20
CA SER A 213 15.97 -7.51 -13.97
C SER A 213 16.72 -8.12 -12.78
N LYS A 214 16.30 -7.72 -11.58
CA LYS A 214 16.62 -8.43 -10.35
C LYS A 214 16.09 -9.86 -10.43
N ALA A 215 16.79 -10.79 -9.79
CA ALA A 215 16.28 -12.11 -9.49
C ALA A 215 15.06 -12.03 -8.57
N ASP A 216 14.44 -13.17 -8.28
CA ASP A 216 13.47 -13.25 -7.18
C ASP A 216 13.58 -14.56 -6.40
N LEU A 217 13.28 -14.49 -5.10
CA LEU A 217 13.47 -15.56 -4.14
C LEU A 217 12.17 -15.93 -3.43
N ASN A 218 11.63 -17.10 -3.76
CA ASN A 218 10.47 -17.66 -3.09
C ASN A 218 10.78 -19.00 -2.44
N ARG A 219 10.64 -19.05 -1.11
CA ARG A 219 10.98 -20.19 -0.25
C ARG A 219 12.42 -20.65 -0.51
N ASN A 220 12.58 -21.70 -1.30
CA ASN A 220 13.86 -22.35 -1.59
C ASN A 220 14.19 -22.34 -3.10
N LEU A 221 13.43 -21.58 -3.88
CA LEU A 221 13.65 -21.40 -5.31
C LEU A 221 14.13 -19.97 -5.58
N LEU A 222 15.15 -19.86 -6.41
CA LEU A 222 15.66 -18.61 -6.94
C LEU A 222 15.43 -18.60 -8.46
N VAL A 223 14.88 -17.51 -9.00
CA VAL A 223 14.79 -17.29 -10.44
C VAL A 223 15.71 -16.15 -10.84
N ILE A 224 16.53 -16.35 -11.86
CA ILE A 224 17.46 -15.35 -12.39
C ILE A 224 17.10 -15.07 -13.87
N PRO A 225 16.72 -13.82 -14.22
CA PRO A 225 16.45 -13.43 -15.60
C PRO A 225 17.71 -12.90 -16.31
N GLU A 226 18.05 -13.48 -17.46
CA GLU A 226 19.13 -12.99 -18.31
C GLU A 226 18.67 -12.79 -19.76
N GLN A 227 19.25 -11.79 -20.42
CA GLN A 227 18.99 -11.53 -21.82
C GLN A 227 19.99 -12.26 -22.72
N PHE A 228 19.51 -12.84 -23.80
CA PHE A 228 20.32 -13.53 -24.82
C PHE A 228 20.03 -12.99 -26.22
N LYS A 229 21.06 -13.00 -27.07
CA LYS A 229 20.92 -12.72 -28.50
C LYS A 229 20.44 -13.98 -29.23
N SER A 230 19.36 -13.90 -30.01
CA SER A 230 18.81 -15.04 -30.73
C SER A 230 18.44 -14.70 -32.17
N ASN A 231 19.27 -15.12 -33.14
CA ASN A 231 19.12 -15.15 -34.60
C ASN A 231 18.47 -13.99 -35.38
N ASN A 232 17.83 -13.00 -34.73
CA ASN A 232 17.25 -11.75 -35.25
C ASN A 232 16.57 -10.89 -34.15
N ARG A 233 16.36 -11.40 -32.92
CA ARG A 233 15.80 -10.64 -31.78
C ARG A 233 16.45 -11.07 -30.46
N ASN A 234 16.45 -10.18 -29.47
CA ASN A 234 16.84 -10.55 -28.11
C ASN A 234 15.70 -11.34 -27.46
N LYS A 235 16.05 -12.33 -26.64
CA LYS A 235 15.12 -13.13 -25.85
C LYS A 235 15.53 -13.08 -24.39
N THR A 236 14.60 -13.41 -23.50
CA THR A 236 14.87 -13.56 -22.07
C THR A 236 14.88 -15.04 -21.74
N GLU A 237 15.86 -15.45 -20.94
CA GLU A 237 15.89 -16.77 -20.32
C GLU A 237 15.84 -16.61 -18.80
N PHE A 238 15.08 -17.50 -18.17
CA PHE A 238 14.93 -17.59 -16.73
C PHE A 238 15.60 -18.88 -16.26
N PHE A 239 16.58 -18.74 -15.37
CA PHE A 239 17.24 -19.86 -14.72
C PHE A 239 16.66 -20.06 -13.33
N VAL A 240 16.11 -21.24 -13.06
CA VAL A 240 15.51 -21.56 -11.76
C VAL A 240 16.40 -22.53 -11.01
N TYR A 241 16.79 -22.15 -9.79
CA TYR A 241 17.65 -22.93 -8.90
C TYR A 241 16.89 -23.33 -7.64
N ASN A 242 17.10 -24.58 -7.21
CA ASN A 242 16.76 -24.99 -5.85
C ASN A 242 17.97 -24.73 -4.94
N LEU A 243 17.80 -23.85 -3.95
CA LEU A 243 18.89 -23.38 -3.09
C LEU A 243 19.37 -24.43 -2.08
N THR A 244 18.49 -25.36 -1.68
CA THR A 244 18.87 -26.48 -0.80
C THR A 244 19.74 -27.49 -1.52
N SER A 245 19.30 -27.95 -2.70
CA SER A 245 20.09 -28.93 -3.49
C SER A 245 21.22 -28.27 -4.28
N ARG A 246 21.19 -26.95 -4.46
CA ARG A 246 22.12 -26.14 -5.27
C ARG A 246 22.19 -26.61 -6.71
N LYS A 247 21.04 -27.00 -7.27
CA LYS A 247 20.92 -27.47 -8.65
C LYS A 247 19.98 -26.56 -9.41
N GLN A 248 20.32 -26.30 -10.67
CA GLN A 248 19.36 -25.73 -11.61
C GLN A 248 18.25 -26.77 -11.83
N VAL A 249 17.01 -26.37 -11.56
CA VAL A 249 15.82 -27.22 -11.69
C VAL A 249 14.98 -26.85 -12.92
N GLY A 250 15.22 -25.69 -13.51
CA GLY A 250 14.51 -25.26 -14.71
C GLY A 250 15.27 -24.20 -15.50
N LYS A 251 14.99 -24.16 -16.80
CA LYS A 251 15.43 -23.12 -17.73
C LYS A 251 14.29 -22.86 -18.70
N TYR A 252 13.79 -21.63 -18.71
CA TYR A 252 12.63 -21.24 -19.49
C TYR A 252 12.98 -20.04 -20.37
N SER A 253 12.41 -19.96 -21.57
CA SER A 253 12.71 -18.87 -22.49
C SER A 253 11.44 -18.27 -23.03
N VAL A 254 11.42 -16.95 -23.13
CA VAL A 254 10.30 -16.18 -23.70
C VAL A 254 10.79 -15.28 -24.83
N PRO A 255 9.94 -15.01 -25.84
CA PRO A 255 10.30 -14.21 -27.01
C PRO A 255 10.25 -12.70 -26.73
N TYR A 256 10.70 -12.28 -25.55
CA TYR A 256 10.73 -10.89 -25.10
C TYR A 256 12.15 -10.44 -24.80
N LYS A 257 12.51 -9.25 -25.28
CA LYS A 257 13.81 -8.60 -25.03
C LYS A 257 13.98 -8.29 -23.55
N ALA A 258 12.97 -7.68 -22.93
CA ALA A 258 13.00 -7.29 -21.52
C ALA A 258 11.98 -8.08 -20.70
N ALA A 259 12.35 -8.34 -19.45
CA ALA A 259 11.47 -8.85 -18.40
C ALA A 259 11.80 -8.09 -17.12
N GLU A 260 10.83 -7.35 -16.60
CA GLU A 260 10.97 -6.45 -15.46
C GLU A 260 10.14 -6.93 -14.27
N ASN A 261 10.55 -6.51 -13.06
CA ASN A 261 9.92 -6.85 -11.78
C ASN A 261 9.61 -8.35 -11.65
N VAL A 262 10.60 -9.20 -11.92
CA VAL A 262 10.41 -10.66 -11.85
C VAL A 262 9.92 -11.06 -10.46
N THR A 263 8.86 -11.86 -10.38
CA THR A 263 8.29 -12.36 -9.13
C THR A 263 8.01 -13.85 -9.26
N LEU A 264 8.57 -14.65 -8.35
CA LEU A 264 8.36 -16.08 -8.24
C LEU A 264 7.35 -16.35 -7.13
N ILE A 265 6.21 -16.92 -7.46
CA ILE A 265 5.22 -17.31 -6.45
C ILE A 265 4.31 -18.41 -7.00
N ASN A 266 3.83 -19.31 -6.13
CA ASN A 266 2.92 -20.39 -6.50
C ASN A 266 3.39 -21.21 -7.72
N ASN A 267 4.69 -21.52 -7.77
CA ASN A 267 5.30 -22.26 -8.87
C ASN A 267 5.17 -21.58 -10.25
N LYS A 268 5.08 -20.25 -10.26
CA LYS A 268 4.99 -19.42 -11.47
C LYS A 268 6.00 -18.28 -11.41
N ILE A 269 6.60 -17.95 -12.54
CA ILE A 269 7.45 -16.76 -12.71
C ILE A 269 6.61 -15.69 -13.40
N TYR A 270 6.21 -14.65 -12.68
CA TYR A 270 5.57 -13.46 -13.22
C TYR A 270 6.63 -12.47 -13.67
N ALA A 271 6.39 -11.80 -14.81
CA ALA A 271 7.21 -10.68 -15.26
C ALA A 271 6.38 -9.69 -16.10
N ALA A 272 6.83 -8.45 -16.11
CA ALA A 272 6.41 -7.44 -17.08
C ALA A 272 7.33 -7.56 -18.31
N PHE A 273 6.79 -7.92 -19.47
CA PHE A 273 7.58 -8.18 -20.66
C PHE A 273 7.45 -7.07 -21.70
N SER A 274 8.55 -6.75 -22.38
CA SER A 274 8.56 -5.81 -23.49
C SER A 274 9.59 -6.20 -24.56
N ASN A 275 9.33 -5.77 -25.80
CA ASN A 275 10.21 -6.05 -26.94
C ASN A 275 10.91 -4.80 -27.50
N ASP A 276 10.48 -3.60 -27.11
CA ASP A 276 11.09 -2.27 -27.29
C ASP A 276 10.10 -1.21 -26.76
N ASP A 277 10.55 0.03 -26.53
CA ASP A 277 9.80 1.17 -25.95
C ASP A 277 8.48 1.55 -26.65
N LYS A 278 8.20 0.95 -27.82
CA LYS A 278 7.04 1.26 -28.67
C LYS A 278 5.85 0.34 -28.47
N ARG A 279 5.99 -0.78 -27.73
CA ARG A 279 4.87 -1.68 -27.42
C ARG A 279 4.48 -1.53 -25.95
N PRO A 280 3.18 -1.57 -25.63
CA PRO A 280 2.76 -1.61 -24.24
C PRO A 280 3.37 -2.84 -23.57
N THR A 281 3.90 -2.62 -22.37
CA THR A 281 4.33 -3.69 -21.48
C THR A 281 3.20 -4.69 -21.31
N ILE A 282 3.50 -5.98 -21.44
CA ILE A 282 2.53 -7.04 -21.17
C ILE A 282 2.83 -7.67 -19.82
N LEU A 283 1.80 -8.08 -19.08
CA LEU A 283 1.98 -8.93 -17.91
C LEU A 283 1.79 -10.38 -18.34
N GLY A 284 2.68 -11.26 -17.89
CA GLY A 284 2.51 -12.69 -18.11
C GLY A 284 3.20 -13.50 -17.02
N TYR A 285 3.00 -14.81 -17.08
CA TYR A 285 3.72 -15.75 -16.22
C TYR A 285 4.17 -17.00 -16.97
N ILE A 286 5.24 -17.60 -16.49
CA ILE A 286 5.68 -18.94 -16.88
C ILE A 286 5.26 -19.90 -15.78
N ASP A 287 4.47 -20.92 -16.09
CA ASP A 287 4.13 -21.97 -15.14
C ASP A 287 5.26 -23.01 -15.09
N LEU A 288 5.88 -23.20 -13.93
CA LEU A 288 7.04 -24.08 -13.81
C LEU A 288 6.67 -25.56 -13.94
N SER A 289 5.40 -25.92 -13.80
CA SER A 289 4.93 -27.32 -13.88
C SER A 289 4.94 -27.87 -15.30
N ASN A 290 4.57 -27.05 -16.29
CA ASN A 290 4.53 -27.41 -17.72
C ASN A 290 5.56 -26.62 -18.57
N GLY A 291 6.12 -25.54 -18.03
CA GLY A 291 7.05 -24.65 -18.71
C GLY A 291 6.41 -23.70 -19.72
N GLU A 292 5.08 -23.60 -19.73
CA GLU A 292 4.34 -22.77 -20.67
C GLU A 292 4.27 -21.32 -20.20
N PHE A 293 4.27 -20.41 -21.18
CA PHE A 293 4.09 -18.98 -20.97
C PHE A 293 2.63 -18.59 -21.23
N HIS A 294 2.06 -17.83 -20.29
CA HIS A 294 0.69 -17.34 -20.34
C HIS A 294 0.68 -15.82 -20.21
N GLU A 295 -0.02 -15.13 -21.11
CA GLU A 295 -0.26 -13.69 -21.02
C GLU A 295 -1.49 -13.43 -20.16
N ILE A 296 -1.43 -12.43 -19.28
CA ILE A 296 -2.56 -11.95 -18.51
C ILE A 296 -3.11 -10.71 -19.21
N HIS A 297 -4.41 -10.72 -19.51
CA HIS A 297 -5.05 -9.53 -20.07
C HIS A 297 -5.17 -8.44 -18.99
N THR A 298 -4.46 -7.33 -19.18
CA THR A 298 -4.45 -6.20 -18.24
C THR A 298 -4.80 -4.90 -18.95
N PRO A 299 -5.30 -3.88 -18.23
CA PRO A 299 -5.21 -2.51 -18.72
C PRO A 299 -3.74 -2.09 -18.88
N PRO A 300 -3.43 -1.03 -19.64
CA PRO A 300 -2.08 -0.49 -19.73
C PRO A 300 -1.55 -0.12 -18.34
N PHE A 301 -0.31 -0.52 -18.03
CA PHE A 301 0.29 -0.33 -16.72
C PHE A 301 1.78 0.04 -16.81
N THR A 302 2.31 0.65 -15.75
CA THR A 302 3.73 1.05 -15.65
C THR A 302 4.54 0.15 -14.71
N THR A 303 3.90 -0.41 -13.69
CA THR A 303 4.52 -1.31 -12.71
C THR A 303 3.46 -2.24 -12.13
N TYR A 304 3.92 -3.34 -11.52
CA TYR A 304 3.04 -4.34 -10.92
C TYR A 304 3.68 -5.02 -9.72
N ALA A 305 2.86 -5.67 -8.91
CA ALA A 305 3.27 -6.64 -7.89
C ALA A 305 2.25 -7.77 -7.82
N VAL A 306 2.70 -8.98 -7.46
CA VAL A 306 1.83 -10.16 -7.38
C VAL A 306 2.00 -10.85 -6.03
N TYR A 307 0.88 -11.26 -5.45
CA TYR A 307 0.86 -12.20 -4.34
C TYR A 307 -0.26 -13.21 -4.50
N LYS A 308 0.09 -14.49 -4.63
CA LYS A 308 -0.85 -15.58 -4.94
C LYS A 308 -1.73 -15.25 -6.15
N ASN A 309 -3.02 -15.02 -5.95
CA ASN A 309 -3.99 -14.63 -6.98
C ASN A 309 -4.32 -13.14 -6.96
N TYR A 310 -3.61 -12.32 -6.19
CA TYR A 310 -3.77 -10.87 -6.18
C TYR A 310 -2.69 -10.20 -7.02
N ILE A 311 -3.11 -9.23 -7.83
CA ILE A 311 -2.22 -8.46 -8.71
C ILE A 311 -2.49 -6.98 -8.50
N ALA A 312 -1.51 -6.25 -8.01
CA ALA A 312 -1.54 -4.80 -7.94
C ALA A 312 -0.91 -4.24 -9.21
N LEU A 313 -1.60 -3.34 -9.91
CA LEU A 313 -1.15 -2.71 -11.15
C LEU A 313 -1.16 -1.19 -10.99
N SER A 314 -0.09 -0.50 -11.36
CA SER A 314 -0.14 0.95 -11.58
C SER A 314 -0.74 1.22 -12.95
N VAL A 315 -2.05 1.43 -13.00
CA VAL A 315 -2.85 1.53 -14.23
C VAL A 315 -2.74 2.93 -14.80
N VAL A 316 -2.45 3.02 -16.10
CA VAL A 316 -2.37 4.30 -16.82
C VAL A 316 -3.77 4.82 -17.12
N GLU A 317 -4.09 5.99 -16.58
CA GLU A 317 -5.33 6.72 -16.83
C GLU A 317 -5.02 8.12 -17.36
N LYS A 318 -5.27 8.34 -18.66
CA LYS A 318 -4.96 9.59 -19.37
C LYS A 318 -3.46 9.93 -19.29
N ASN A 319 -3.09 10.89 -18.44
CA ASN A 319 -1.73 11.43 -18.32
C ASN A 319 -1.07 11.08 -16.97
N THR A 320 -1.68 10.18 -16.19
CA THR A 320 -1.17 9.74 -14.90
C THR A 320 -1.38 8.23 -14.76
N ASP A 321 -0.80 7.63 -13.74
CA ASP A 321 -0.99 6.24 -13.36
C ASP A 321 -1.19 6.15 -11.86
N THR A 322 -2.05 5.21 -11.43
CA THR A 322 -2.29 4.96 -10.01
C THR A 322 -2.49 3.47 -9.75
N VAL A 323 -2.11 3.01 -8.57
CA VAL A 323 -2.26 1.61 -8.19
C VAL A 323 -3.73 1.24 -8.02
N LYS A 324 -4.10 0.13 -8.66
CA LYS A 324 -5.34 -0.60 -8.46
C LYS A 324 -5.03 -2.04 -8.08
N LEU A 325 -5.90 -2.67 -7.29
CA LEU A 325 -5.76 -4.07 -6.90
C LEU A 325 -6.76 -4.94 -7.66
N TYR A 326 -6.29 -6.08 -8.15
CA TYR A 326 -7.09 -7.06 -8.87
C TYR A 326 -6.97 -8.43 -8.21
N GLN A 327 -8.01 -9.24 -8.37
CA GLN A 327 -7.97 -10.67 -8.13
C GLN A 327 -8.01 -11.41 -9.47
N LEU A 328 -7.09 -12.36 -9.66
CA LEU A 328 -7.01 -13.23 -10.81
C LEU A 328 -7.94 -14.44 -10.59
N GLU A 329 -9.04 -14.50 -11.33
CA GLU A 329 -10.04 -15.57 -11.31
C GLU A 329 -10.18 -16.14 -12.73
N ASN A 330 -9.86 -17.42 -12.95
CA ASN A 330 -9.99 -18.09 -14.25
C ASN A 330 -9.44 -17.25 -15.42
N GLU A 331 -8.18 -16.82 -15.30
CA GLU A 331 -7.45 -15.99 -16.28
C GLU A 331 -7.96 -14.55 -16.45
N ASN A 332 -9.00 -14.14 -15.73
CA ASN A 332 -9.55 -12.79 -15.78
C ASN A 332 -9.17 -11.98 -14.53
N LEU A 333 -8.88 -10.70 -14.73
CA LEU A 333 -8.66 -9.76 -13.64
C LEU A 333 -9.96 -9.09 -13.23
N LYS A 334 -10.30 -9.23 -11.94
CA LYS A 334 -11.44 -8.58 -11.31
C LYS A 334 -10.94 -7.49 -10.37
N GLU A 335 -11.31 -6.24 -10.67
CA GLU A 335 -10.91 -5.08 -9.86
C GLU A 335 -11.52 -5.14 -8.45
N LEU A 336 -10.70 -4.87 -7.44
CA LEU A 336 -11.10 -4.74 -6.05
C LEU A 336 -11.14 -3.26 -5.68
N SER A 337 -12.23 -2.83 -5.04
CA SER A 337 -12.53 -1.42 -4.80
C SER A 337 -11.85 -0.81 -3.55
N ILE A 338 -10.78 -1.43 -3.05
CA ILE A 338 -10.09 -1.04 -1.80
C ILE A 338 -9.60 0.41 -1.84
N PHE A 339 -9.04 0.83 -2.97
CA PHE A 339 -8.42 2.14 -3.12
C PHE A 339 -9.38 3.21 -3.67
N ASN A 340 -10.64 2.89 -3.94
CA ASN A 340 -11.57 3.80 -4.63
C ASN A 340 -11.86 5.10 -3.86
N ASN A 341 -11.70 5.08 -2.53
CA ASN A 341 -11.92 6.25 -1.68
C ASN A 341 -10.65 7.11 -1.49
N ILE A 342 -9.51 6.66 -2.00
CA ILE A 342 -8.25 7.40 -1.93
C ILE A 342 -8.17 8.35 -3.12
N LYS A 343 -7.99 9.64 -2.82
CA LYS A 343 -7.97 10.70 -3.83
C LYS A 343 -6.58 11.01 -4.37
N GLU A 344 -5.54 10.58 -3.65
CA GLU A 344 -4.15 10.78 -4.04
C GLU A 344 -3.66 9.69 -4.99
N ARG A 345 -2.59 9.99 -5.74
CA ARG A 345 -1.93 9.02 -6.61
C ARG A 345 -1.21 7.98 -5.74
N LEU A 346 -1.45 6.71 -6.05
CA LEU A 346 -0.78 5.59 -5.41
C LEU A 346 0.29 5.03 -6.35
N VAL A 347 1.47 4.72 -5.83
CA VAL A 347 2.60 4.23 -6.62
C VAL A 347 3.35 3.10 -5.92
N MET A 348 4.22 2.45 -6.69
CA MET A 348 5.15 1.41 -6.25
C MET A 348 4.49 0.32 -5.39
N PRO A 349 3.54 -0.45 -5.96
CA PRO A 349 2.95 -1.56 -5.23
C PRO A 349 4.01 -2.61 -4.89
N ARG A 350 3.98 -3.12 -3.67
CA ARG A 350 4.89 -4.16 -3.18
C ARG A 350 4.14 -5.09 -2.24
N PHE A 351 4.32 -6.40 -2.41
CA PHE A 351 3.83 -7.38 -1.45
C PHE A 351 4.96 -7.86 -0.54
N THR A 352 4.64 -8.06 0.74
CA THR A 352 5.47 -8.85 1.65
C THR A 352 5.28 -10.35 1.41
N ASP A 353 6.18 -11.17 1.94
CA ASP A 353 6.14 -12.64 1.84
C ASP A 353 4.87 -13.26 2.43
N ASP A 354 4.19 -12.54 3.34
CA ASP A 354 2.98 -12.96 4.04
C ASP A 354 1.70 -12.29 3.52
N GLY A 355 1.77 -11.59 2.38
CA GLY A 355 0.58 -11.08 1.71
C GLY A 355 0.09 -9.71 2.20
N SER A 356 0.92 -8.90 2.85
CA SER A 356 0.59 -7.49 3.06
C SER A 356 0.97 -6.69 1.81
N LEU A 357 0.00 -6.04 1.18
CA LEU A 357 0.22 -5.07 0.11
C LEU A 357 0.59 -3.73 0.71
N ILE A 358 1.66 -3.13 0.21
CA ILE A 358 2.12 -1.78 0.53
C ILE A 358 2.06 -0.95 -0.75
N VAL A 359 1.45 0.23 -0.67
CA VAL A 359 1.47 1.25 -1.72
C VAL A 359 1.83 2.60 -1.12
N ASN A 360 2.59 3.42 -1.86
CA ASN A 360 2.96 4.77 -1.43
C ASN A 360 1.98 5.78 -2.03
N GLY A 361 1.48 6.69 -1.20
CA GLY A 361 0.73 7.88 -1.60
C GLY A 361 1.67 9.06 -1.87
N GLU A 362 1.34 9.86 -2.88
CA GLU A 362 2.10 11.05 -3.27
C GLU A 362 1.43 12.37 -2.86
N ALA A 363 0.48 12.36 -1.92
CA ALA A 363 0.00 13.59 -1.28
C ALA A 363 1.10 14.22 -0.42
N ALA A 364 0.82 15.43 0.09
CA ALA A 364 1.75 16.20 0.91
C ALA A 364 2.20 15.51 2.21
N ASP A 365 1.42 14.54 2.71
CA ASP A 365 1.76 13.76 3.90
C ASP A 365 2.57 12.48 3.59
N PHE A 366 2.77 12.16 2.30
CA PHE A 366 3.55 11.01 1.81
C PHE A 366 3.23 9.69 2.52
N SER A 367 1.94 9.47 2.76
CA SER A 367 1.48 8.32 3.50
C SER A 367 1.70 7.00 2.75
N MET A 368 1.82 5.91 3.50
CA MET A 368 1.77 4.56 2.95
C MET A 368 0.44 3.92 3.32
N TYR A 369 -0.07 3.08 2.44
CA TYR A 369 -1.27 2.30 2.70
C TYR A 369 -0.92 0.82 2.75
N LEU A 370 -1.38 0.13 3.80
CA LEU A 370 -1.17 -1.29 4.02
C LEU A 370 -2.50 -2.03 3.99
N GLN A 371 -2.57 -3.09 3.19
CA GLN A 371 -3.72 -3.98 3.11
C GLN A 371 -3.25 -5.42 3.27
N ASP A 372 -3.71 -6.11 4.31
CA ASP A 372 -3.53 -7.56 4.42
C ASP A 372 -4.49 -8.24 3.43
N VAL A 373 -3.96 -9.08 2.52
CA VAL A 373 -4.78 -9.82 1.54
C VAL A 373 -5.03 -11.27 1.92
N GLU A 374 -4.60 -11.69 3.12
CA GLU A 374 -4.84 -13.02 3.70
C GLU A 374 -5.94 -13.06 4.76
#